data_AF-A0A851IUE1-F1
#
_entry.id   AF-A0A851IUE1-F1
#
_cell.length_a   1.000
_cell.length_b   1.000
_cell.length_c   1.000
_cell.angle_alpha   90.00
_cell.angle_beta   90.00
_cell.angle_gamma   90.00
#
_symmetry.space_group_name_H-M   'P 1'
#
loop_
_entity.id
_entity.type
_entity.pdbx_description
1 polymer ?
#
loop_
_entity_poly.entity_id
_entity_poly.type
_entity_poly.pdbx_seq_one_letter_code
_entity_poly.pdbx_strand_id
1 'polypeptide(L)' 'MSRNGTPIVNISTPNGRGISINEFLDYNVGHEGQVLNNADNIGRSHLAGIINANPNLAANQTRLQT' A
#
# COMPACT_ATOMS: atom_id res chain seq x y z
N MET A 1 1.95 2.84 -12.23
CA MET A 1 0.76 2.01 -12.52
C MET A 1 1.20 0.56 -12.61
N SER A 2 0.36 -0.38 -12.16
CA SER A 2 0.64 -1.82 -12.27
C SER A 2 0.74 -2.24 -13.73
N ARG A 3 1.48 -3.33 -14.00
CA ARG A 3 1.50 -4.04 -15.30
C ARG A 3 0.10 -4.44 -15.80
N ASN A 4 -0.89 -4.54 -14.90
CA ASN A 4 -2.26 -4.94 -15.20
C ASN A 4 -3.25 -3.75 -15.25
N GLY A 5 -2.78 -2.50 -15.13
CA GLY A 5 -3.64 -1.32 -15.21
C GLY A 5 -4.42 -0.98 -13.92
N THR A 6 -4.55 -1.91 -12.98
CA THR A 6 -5.18 -1.64 -11.68
C THR A 6 -4.43 -0.55 -10.91
N PRO A 7 -5.11 0.52 -10.47
CA PRO A 7 -4.54 1.53 -9.58
C PRO A 7 -3.99 0.91 -8.29
N ILE A 8 -2.92 1.52 -7.77
CA ILE A 8 -2.31 1.15 -6.49
C ILE A 8 -2.25 2.38 -5.61
N VAL A 9 -2.77 2.28 -4.39
CA VAL A 9 -2.64 3.29 -3.34
C VAL A 9 -1.71 2.74 -2.27
N ASN A 10 -0.59 3.41 -2.06
CA ASN A 10 0.26 3.17 -0.91
C ASN A 10 -0.41 3.79 0.32
N ILE A 11 -0.86 2.97 1.26
CA ILE A 11 -1.51 3.48 2.47
C ILE A 11 -0.54 4.33 3.29
N SER A 12 -1.05 5.31 4.02
CA SER A 12 -0.26 6.17 4.91
C SER A 12 0.47 5.37 6.00
N THR A 13 1.50 5.98 6.57
CA THR A 13 2.21 5.42 7.73
C THR A 13 1.22 5.18 8.88
N PRO A 14 1.20 3.99 9.50
CA PRO A 14 0.35 3.73 10.65
C PRO A 14 0.66 4.69 11.80
N ASN A 15 -0.38 5.17 12.48
CA ASN A 15 -0.21 5.92 13.72
C ASN A 15 0.32 5.02 14.85
N GLY A 16 0.54 5.57 16.05
CA GLY A 16 1.05 4.82 17.21
C GLY A 16 0.18 3.65 17.70
N ARG A 17 -0.98 3.41 17.07
CA ARG A 17 -1.88 2.28 17.34
C ARG A 17 -1.92 1.27 16.19
N GLY A 18 -1.08 1.44 15.16
CA GLY A 18 -1.05 0.58 13.99
C GLY A 18 -2.17 0.86 12.98
N ILE A 19 -2.80 2.03 13.02
CA ILE A 19 -3.89 2.40 12.10
C ILE A 19 -3.37 3.38 11.05
N SER A 20 -3.46 3.01 9.77
CA SER A 20 -3.23 3.93 8.65
C SER A 20 -4.51 4.71 8.32
N ILE A 21 -4.47 6.03 8.55
CA ILE A 21 -5.58 6.94 8.21
C ILE A 21 -5.30 7.51 6.83
N ASN A 22 -6.19 7.24 5.87
CA ASN A 22 -6.07 7.67 4.48
C ASN A 22 -7.25 8.57 4.17
N GLU A 23 -6.98 9.81 3.77
CA GLU A 23 -8.00 10.80 3.47
C GLU A 23 -8.12 10.99 1.96
N PHE A 24 -9.35 10.98 1.49
CA PHE A 24 -9.68 11.16 0.08
C PHE A 24 -10.83 12.15 -0.01
N LEU A 25 -10.76 13.07 -0.98
CA LEU A 25 -11.92 13.89 -1.34
C LEU A 25 -12.98 13.00 -2.03
N ASP A 26 -12.53 12.08 -2.87
CA ASP A 26 -13.34 11.08 -3.55
C ASP A 26 -12.63 9.73 -3.52
N TYR A 27 -13.36 8.67 -3.19
CA TYR A 27 -12.84 7.29 -3.23
C TYR A 27 -13.76 6.42 -4.10
N ASN A 28 -13.35 6.22 -5.34
CA ASN A 28 -14.09 5.44 -6.33
C ASN A 28 -13.22 4.28 -6.81
N VAL A 29 -13.84 3.11 -7.01
CA VAL A 29 -13.17 1.91 -7.53
C VAL A 29 -13.78 1.58 -8.88
N GLY A 30 -12.96 1.65 -9.93
CA GLY A 30 -13.35 1.26 -11.28
C GLY A 30 -13.47 -0.26 -11.44
N HIS A 31 -13.87 -0.70 -12.62
CA HIS A 31 -14.02 -2.12 -12.95
C HIS A 31 -12.68 -2.89 -12.86
N GLU A 32 -11.57 -2.22 -13.09
CA GLU A 32 -10.20 -2.72 -12.92
C GLU A 32 -9.81 -2.99 -11.46
N GLY A 33 -10.67 -2.60 -10.51
CA GLY A 33 -10.45 -2.71 -9.08
C GLY A 33 -9.43 -1.69 -8.55
N GLN A 34 -9.02 -1.86 -7.30
CA GLN A 34 -8.03 -1.01 -6.63
C GLN A 34 -7.21 -1.88 -5.68
N VAL A 35 -5.91 -1.65 -5.63
CA VAL A 35 -5.03 -2.28 -4.63
C VAL A 35 -4.64 -1.26 -3.58
N LEU A 36 -4.90 -1.59 -2.31
CA LEU A 36 -4.31 -0.91 -1.17
C LEU A 36 -3.01 -1.64 -0.79
N ASN A 37 -1.89 -0.99 -1.03
CA ASN A 37 -0.58 -1.57 -0.77
C ASN A 37 -0.21 -1.41 0.71
N ASN A 38 -0.38 -2.49 1.47
CA ASN A 38 0.07 -2.62 2.86
C ASN A 38 1.29 -3.57 2.99
N ALA A 39 2.07 -3.74 1.92
CA ALA A 39 3.21 -4.65 1.92
C ALA A 39 4.46 -3.98 2.48
N ASP A 40 5.20 -4.68 3.34
CA ASP A 40 6.49 -4.24 3.89
C ASP A 40 7.70 -4.71 3.04
N ASN A 41 7.44 -5.54 2.03
CA ASN A 41 8.40 -6.10 1.09
C ASN A 41 7.77 -6.20 -0.32
N ILE A 42 8.58 -6.56 -1.32
CA ILE A 42 8.06 -6.88 -2.66
C ILE A 42 7.09 -8.07 -2.54
N GLY A 43 5.92 -7.95 -3.15
CA GLY A 43 4.86 -8.96 -3.08
C GLY A 43 4.10 -9.09 -4.39
N ARG A 44 3.17 -10.05 -4.44
CA ARG A 44 2.27 -10.25 -5.60
C ARG A 44 0.82 -10.00 -5.18
N SER A 45 0.28 -8.88 -5.64
CA SER A 45 -1.15 -8.61 -5.61
C SER A 45 -1.90 -9.47 -6.63
N HIS A 46 -3.13 -9.86 -6.30
CA HIS A 46 -4.00 -10.58 -7.22
C HIS A 46 -4.38 -9.74 -8.44
N LEU A 47 -4.74 -8.47 -8.23
CA LEU A 47 -5.16 -7.56 -9.31
C LEU A 47 -3.95 -6.92 -10.00
N ALA A 48 -2.98 -6.44 -9.22
CA ALA A 48 -1.86 -5.65 -9.73
C ALA A 48 -0.59 -6.47 -10.08
N GLY A 49 -0.59 -7.79 -9.89
CA GLY A 49 0.59 -8.62 -10.10
C GLY A 49 1.71 -8.25 -9.11
N ILE A 50 2.97 -8.29 -9.56
CA ILE A 50 4.12 -7.95 -8.70
C ILE A 50 4.09 -6.46 -8.37
N ILE A 51 4.16 -6.13 -7.08
CA ILE A 51 4.19 -4.77 -6.54
C ILE A 51 5.37 -4.61 -5.58
N ASN A 52 5.95 -3.42 -5.52
CA ASN A 52 7.00 -3.09 -4.55
C ASN A 52 6.42 -2.88 -3.15
N ALA A 53 7.29 -2.92 -2.14
CA ALA A 53 6.94 -2.52 -0.77
C ALA A 53 6.33 -1.12 -0.74
N ASN A 54 5.41 -0.88 0.19
CA ASN A 54 4.89 0.44 0.45
C ASN A 54 5.97 1.32 1.13
N PRO A 55 6.44 2.40 0.48
CA PRO A 55 7.48 3.25 1.04
C PRO A 55 7.08 3.92 2.37
N ASN A 56 5.78 4.10 2.65
CA ASN A 56 5.28 4.69 3.88
C ASN A 56 5.41 3.75 5.10
N LEU A 57 5.57 2.44 4.87
CA LEU A 57 5.79 1.44 5.92
C LEU A 57 7.28 1.23 6.22
N ALA A 58 8.14 1.40 5.21
CA ALA A 58 9.58 1.30 5.35
C ALA A 58 10.16 2.36 6.32
N ALA A 59 9.55 3.55 6.41
CA ALA A 59 9.94 4.59 7.36
C ALA A 59 9.73 4.19 8.84
N ASN A 60 8.82 3.24 9.12
CA ASN A 60 8.58 2.71 10.47
C ASN A 60 9.39 1.44 10.78
N GLN A 61 10.19 0.93 9.83
CA GLN A 61 11.12 -0.16 10.08
C GLN A 61 12.42 0.35 10.73
N THR A 62 12.31 1.21 11.75
CA THR A 62 13.38 1.27 12.76
C THR A 62 13.36 -0.06 13.49
N ARG A 63 13.92 -1.08 12.85
CA ARG A 63 14.09 -2.42 13.39
C ARG A 63 15.06 -2.25 14.54
N LEU A 64 14.57 -2.33 15.76
CA LEU A 64 15.43 -2.54 16.92
C LEU A 64 16.22 -3.81 16.60
N GLN A 65 17.49 -3.65 16.22
CA GLN A 65 18.41 -4.77 16.14
C GLN A 65 18.70 -5.14 17.60
N THR A 66 18.01 -6.16 18.08
CA THR A 66 18.47 -6.97 19.21
C THR A 66 19.51 -7.96 18.72
#